data_AF-A0A5E6MKV0-F1
#
_entry.id   AF-A0A5E6MKV0-F1
#
_cell.length_a   1.000
_cell.length_b   1.000
_cell.length_c   1.000
_cell.angle_alpha   90.00
_cell.angle_beta   90.00
_cell.angle_gamma   90.00
#
_symmetry.space_group_name_H-M   'P 1'
#
loop_
_entity.id
_entity.type
_entity.pdbx_description
1 polymer ?
#
loop_
_entity_poly.entity_id
_entity_poly.type
_entity_poly.pdbx_seq_one_letter_code
_entity_poly.pdbx_strand_id
1 'polypeptide(L)'
;MMLVKRSELLFGLFLLFNFILTLFVALALGEEGSYVGGALFNIFLVSITLLLAFFCFQGNYKGALSVSSLVSISIFFFMWARPFLTLFFDKDVVEAGIVLGENSVRKSIVILALGFIFIAFGYLLTQRFSLKLARGLIKVSVLAMPRLVNGVVVFLALCSGAYFLVKSFFLAKKYMVGDYFAALENPEFHAHIFTFFIAKNLLLLWGVFGRHPNRLLIISFVWVFFALGFLMIGLRGYFFAYLFLFVFVYGLERRINYFFLIALGVGSLVFANMLLEYRLGFEVANGVMAKISQTLHGQGASFEVLYGAVNFDSEVTDCLNSTDQPFGICVDQARSINFVSGGFSTSFFAEAYYQGWLFYLFWCLLFGCLVRTLDWVVAIYKENSTVPGNCGGVVFLVLSVLPNLVYFSRSNMHEFLLKFLQVSIALVIIGIVLANVNKYRGIPR
;
A
#
# COMPACT_ATOMS: atom_id res chain seq x y z
N MET A 1 26.89 -22.84 -8.02
CA MET A 1 27.46 -21.54 -8.37
C MET A 1 26.32 -20.54 -8.59
N MET A 2 26.02 -19.69 -7.61
CA MET A 2 24.95 -18.67 -7.74
C MET A 2 25.47 -17.53 -8.61
N LEU A 3 24.98 -17.42 -9.84
CA LEU A 3 25.08 -16.20 -10.62
C LEU A 3 24.16 -15.15 -9.98
N VAL A 4 24.63 -14.52 -8.91
CA VAL A 4 23.97 -13.34 -8.32
C VAL A 4 24.10 -12.22 -9.35
N LYS A 5 22.97 -11.62 -9.76
CA LYS A 5 23.00 -10.45 -10.66
C LYS A 5 23.81 -9.35 -9.98
N ARG A 6 24.73 -8.68 -10.71
CA ARG A 6 25.56 -7.60 -10.15
C ARG A 6 24.75 -6.53 -9.39
N SER A 7 23.53 -6.23 -9.85
CA SER A 7 22.61 -5.30 -9.19
C SER A 7 22.08 -5.81 -7.85
N GLU A 8 21.79 -7.11 -7.71
CA GLU A 8 21.31 -7.72 -6.47
C GLU A 8 22.46 -7.79 -5.44
N LEU A 9 23.70 -8.00 -5.88
CA LEU A 9 24.87 -7.95 -5.01
C LEU A 9 25.12 -6.55 -4.46
N LEU A 10 25.11 -5.52 -5.33
CA LEU A 10 25.26 -4.12 -4.90
C LEU A 10 24.14 -3.71 -3.94
N PHE A 11 22.90 -4.13 -4.22
CA PHE A 11 21.78 -3.88 -3.32
C PHE A 11 21.94 -4.59 -1.98
N GLY A 12 22.39 -5.86 -1.97
CA GLY A 12 22.68 -6.60 -0.74
C GLY A 12 23.77 -5.95 0.12
N LEU A 13 24.85 -5.45 -0.50
CA LEU A 13 25.90 -4.72 0.20
C LEU A 13 25.38 -3.38 0.77
N PHE A 14 24.59 -2.65 0.00
CA PHE A 14 24.01 -1.39 0.45
C PHE A 14 22.96 -1.59 1.56
N LEU A 15 22.20 -2.69 1.51
CA LEU A 15 21.29 -3.10 2.56
C LEU A 15 22.06 -3.44 3.85
N LEU A 16 23.15 -4.19 3.75
CA LEU A 16 24.01 -4.51 4.89
C LEU A 16 24.62 -3.24 5.52
N PHE A 17 25.11 -2.32 4.68
CA PHE A 17 25.60 -1.02 5.14
C PHE A 17 24.53 -0.26 5.93
N ASN A 18 23.30 -0.17 5.40
CA ASN A 18 22.20 0.50 6.09
C ASN A 18 21.81 -0.21 7.38
N PHE A 19 21.85 -1.54 7.45
CA PHE A 19 21.62 -2.28 8.68
C PHE A 19 22.67 -1.92 9.75
N ILE A 20 23.95 -1.95 9.39
CA ILE A 20 25.04 -1.57 10.29
C ILE A 20 24.88 -0.11 10.75
N LEU A 21 24.61 0.81 9.83
CA LEU A 21 24.37 2.23 10.14
C LEU A 21 23.18 2.41 11.10
N THR A 22 22.10 1.66 10.90
CA THR A 22 20.91 1.71 11.75
C THR A 22 21.24 1.25 13.19
N LEU A 23 22.05 0.21 13.34
CA LEU A 23 22.53 -0.24 14.66
C LEU A 23 23.42 0.82 15.33
N PHE A 24 24.34 1.43 14.59
CA PHE A 24 25.17 2.52 15.13
C PHE A 24 24.33 3.70 15.59
N VAL A 25 23.34 4.12 14.80
CA VAL A 25 22.40 5.18 15.21
C VAL A 25 21.63 4.77 16.45
N ALA A 26 21.09 3.54 16.49
CA ALA A 26 20.33 3.05 17.65
C ALA A 26 21.16 3.08 18.95
N LEU A 27 22.45 2.74 18.88
CA LEU A 27 23.36 2.80 20.02
C LEU A 27 23.70 4.25 20.41
N ALA A 28 23.78 5.16 19.44
CA ALA A 28 24.08 6.58 19.67
C ALA A 28 22.89 7.38 20.22
N LEU A 29 21.65 6.85 20.20
CA LEU A 29 20.47 7.51 20.76
C LEU A 29 20.54 7.71 22.29
N GLY A 30 21.47 7.06 22.98
CA GLY A 30 21.69 7.24 24.42
C GLY A 30 22.54 8.45 24.80
N GLU A 31 23.18 9.13 23.85
CA GLU A 31 24.07 10.27 24.10
C GLU A 31 23.40 11.60 23.71
N GLU A 32 22.61 12.18 24.62
CA GLU A 32 21.96 13.47 24.38
C GLU A 32 22.97 14.62 24.19
N GLY A 33 22.70 15.48 23.21
CA GLY A 33 23.45 16.72 22.99
C GLY A 33 24.75 16.61 22.17
N SER A 34 25.12 15.43 21.67
CA SER A 34 26.29 15.28 20.80
C SER A 34 26.01 15.74 19.36
N TYR A 35 26.76 16.75 18.90
CA TYR A 35 26.74 17.21 17.49
C TYR A 35 26.99 16.05 16.50
N VAL A 36 27.82 15.09 16.90
CA VAL A 36 28.12 13.88 16.11
C VAL A 36 26.89 12.99 15.96
N GLY A 37 26.09 12.84 17.03
CA GLY A 37 24.85 12.06 17.00
C GLY A 37 23.80 12.64 16.05
N GLY A 38 23.65 13.97 16.02
CA GLY A 38 22.78 14.65 15.06
C GLY A 38 23.21 14.47 13.60
N ALA A 39 24.50 14.65 13.32
CA ALA A 39 25.04 14.43 11.97
C ALA A 39 24.89 12.97 11.50
N LEU A 40 25.16 12.00 12.39
CA LEU A 40 24.97 10.58 12.11
C LEU A 40 23.51 10.26 11.77
N PHE A 41 22.56 10.83 12.52
CA PHE A 41 21.13 10.66 12.28
C PHE A 41 20.69 11.20 10.92
N ASN A 42 21.19 12.37 10.51
CA ASN A 42 20.90 12.94 9.20
C ASN A 42 21.48 12.09 8.05
N ILE A 43 22.71 11.59 8.19
CA ILE A 43 23.31 10.65 7.23
C ILE A 43 22.46 9.39 7.11
N PHE A 44 21.97 8.87 8.24
CA PHE A 44 21.07 7.73 8.28
C PHE A 44 19.75 7.99 7.55
N LEU A 45 19.09 9.13 7.77
CA LEU A 45 17.86 9.49 7.07
C LEU A 45 18.06 9.52 5.54
N VAL A 46 19.15 10.14 5.08
CA VAL A 46 19.49 10.17 3.66
C VAL A 46 19.79 8.76 3.13
N SER A 47 20.56 7.96 3.87
CA SER A 47 20.95 6.61 3.44
C SER A 47 19.75 5.66 3.32
N ILE A 48 18.83 5.67 4.28
CA ILE A 48 17.59 4.86 4.21
C ILE A 48 16.70 5.34 3.07
N THR A 49 16.62 6.64 2.82
CA THR A 49 15.87 7.18 1.67
C THR A 49 16.46 6.69 0.35
N LEU A 50 17.79 6.67 0.24
CA LEU A 50 18.48 6.10 -0.92
C LEU A 50 18.24 4.58 -1.04
N LEU A 51 18.15 3.86 0.08
CA LEU A 51 17.83 2.43 0.09
C LEU A 51 16.41 2.17 -0.41
N LEU A 52 15.43 2.97 0.04
CA LEU A 52 14.05 2.94 -0.48
C LEU A 52 14.02 3.17 -1.99
N ALA A 53 14.76 4.18 -2.47
CA ALA A 53 14.87 4.48 -3.89
C ALA A 53 15.54 3.33 -4.67
N PHE A 54 16.62 2.74 -4.15
CA PHE A 54 17.29 1.63 -4.81
C PHE A 54 16.40 0.36 -4.84
N PHE A 55 15.60 0.12 -3.79
CA PHE A 55 14.64 -0.99 -3.75
C PHE A 55 13.56 -0.89 -4.84
N CYS A 56 13.17 0.31 -5.26
CA CYS A 56 12.24 0.51 -6.39
C CYS A 56 12.70 -0.20 -7.66
N PHE A 57 14.01 -0.33 -7.85
CA PHE A 57 14.62 -0.88 -9.07
C PHE A 57 15.00 -2.36 -8.95
N GLN A 58 14.66 -3.04 -7.85
CA GLN A 58 14.97 -4.47 -7.63
C GLN A 58 13.92 -5.44 -8.17
N GLY A 59 12.96 -4.95 -8.98
CA GLY A 59 11.94 -5.78 -9.61
C GLY A 59 12.51 -6.85 -10.54
N ASN A 60 11.84 -8.00 -10.63
CA ASN A 60 12.21 -9.13 -11.48
C ASN A 60 11.96 -8.87 -12.98
N TYR A 61 11.23 -7.81 -13.33
CA TYR A 61 10.95 -7.42 -14.69
C TYR A 61 11.30 -5.95 -14.94
N LYS A 62 11.63 -5.64 -16.19
CA LYS A 62 11.87 -4.27 -16.63
C LYS A 62 10.52 -3.57 -16.86
N GLY A 63 10.16 -2.64 -15.99
CA GLY A 63 8.96 -1.81 -16.07
C GLY A 63 9.19 -0.48 -15.37
N ALA A 64 8.39 0.54 -15.67
CA ALA A 64 8.50 1.84 -15.01
C ALA A 64 8.08 1.80 -13.53
N LEU A 65 7.18 0.86 -13.19
CA LEU A 65 6.82 0.50 -11.82
C LEU A 65 6.92 -1.02 -11.67
N SER A 66 7.61 -1.45 -10.62
CA SER A 66 7.75 -2.84 -10.17
C SER A 66 6.93 -3.08 -8.90
N VAL A 67 6.77 -4.33 -8.47
CA VAL A 67 6.10 -4.61 -7.18
C VAL A 67 6.91 -4.03 -6.01
N SER A 68 8.24 -4.08 -6.08
CA SER A 68 9.11 -3.47 -5.07
C SER A 68 8.98 -1.93 -5.06
N SER A 69 8.77 -1.29 -6.21
CA SER A 69 8.50 0.14 -6.27
C SER A 69 7.21 0.54 -5.56
N LEU A 70 6.14 -0.27 -5.64
CA LEU A 70 4.90 0.01 -4.91
C LEU A 70 5.09 -0.06 -3.40
N VAL A 71 5.92 -1.01 -2.92
CA VAL A 71 6.28 -1.10 -1.51
C VAL A 71 7.07 0.13 -1.07
N SER A 72 8.11 0.52 -1.82
CA SER A 72 8.88 1.72 -1.51
C SER A 72 8.00 2.98 -1.50
N ILE A 73 7.10 3.14 -2.49
CA ILE A 73 6.15 4.25 -2.55
C ILE A 73 5.24 4.25 -1.32
N SER A 74 4.65 3.11 -0.95
CA SER A 74 3.80 3.00 0.23
C SER A 74 4.53 3.40 1.52
N ILE A 75 5.74 2.88 1.74
CA ILE A 75 6.55 3.23 2.92
C ILE A 75 6.92 4.71 2.90
N PHE A 76 7.34 5.22 1.73
CA PHE A 76 7.74 6.61 1.58
C PHE A 76 6.59 7.57 1.89
N PHE A 77 5.46 7.44 1.18
CA PHE A 77 4.36 8.39 1.29
C PHE A 77 3.64 8.34 2.64
N PHE A 78 3.47 7.16 3.24
CA PHE A 78 2.65 7.02 4.46
C PHE A 78 3.44 6.99 5.77
N MET A 79 4.74 6.71 5.74
CA MET A 79 5.54 6.58 6.97
C MET A 79 6.82 7.43 6.94
N TRP A 80 7.56 7.43 5.83
CA TRP A 80 8.91 8.02 5.78
C TRP A 80 8.94 9.50 5.37
N ALA A 81 7.92 9.98 4.66
CA ALA A 81 7.89 11.34 4.13
C ALA A 81 8.03 12.39 5.23
N ARG A 82 7.38 12.21 6.38
CA ARG A 82 7.52 13.13 7.53
C ARG A 82 8.95 13.19 8.06
N PRO A 83 9.56 12.08 8.52
CA PRO A 83 10.98 12.06 8.92
C PRO A 83 11.95 12.64 7.88
N PHE A 84 11.67 12.43 6.59
CA PHE A 84 12.54 12.93 5.51
C PHE A 84 12.38 14.44 5.28
N LEU A 85 11.14 14.95 5.34
CA LEU A 85 10.85 16.36 5.08
C LEU A 85 11.46 17.28 6.13
N THR A 86 11.68 16.82 7.37
CA THR A 86 12.32 17.62 8.43
C THR A 86 13.77 17.99 8.14
N LEU A 87 14.44 17.28 7.22
CA LEU A 87 15.78 17.64 6.74
C LEU A 87 15.79 18.92 5.91
N PHE A 88 14.66 19.28 5.30
CA PHE A 88 14.57 20.36 4.31
C PHE A 88 13.57 21.45 4.70
N PHE A 89 12.60 21.11 5.54
CA PHE A 89 11.53 21.98 5.99
C PHE A 89 11.48 21.95 7.51
N ASP A 90 11.27 23.12 8.11
CA ASP A 90 11.02 23.26 9.54
C ASP A 90 9.59 22.79 9.83
N LYS A 91 9.43 21.47 9.96
CA LYS A 91 8.17 20.79 10.23
C LYS A 91 8.38 19.72 11.29
N ASP A 92 7.42 19.59 12.19
CA ASP A 92 7.45 18.52 13.19
C ASP A 92 7.17 17.16 12.56
N VAL A 93 7.82 16.11 13.07
CA VAL A 93 7.54 14.72 12.66
C VAL A 93 6.20 14.26 13.25
N VAL A 94 5.91 14.71 14.46
CA VAL A 94 4.70 14.40 15.24
C VAL A 94 4.02 15.72 15.57
N GLU A 95 2.81 15.93 15.06
CA GLU A 95 2.08 17.20 15.19
C GLU A 95 0.97 17.13 16.25
N ALA A 96 0.40 15.94 16.48
CA ALA A 96 -0.73 15.76 17.38
C ALA A 96 -0.33 15.08 18.70
N GLY A 97 -1.06 15.40 19.77
CA GLY A 97 -0.93 14.72 21.07
C GLY A 97 0.38 15.01 21.82
N ILE A 98 0.67 14.17 22.80
CA ILE A 98 1.88 14.30 23.65
C ILE A 98 3.14 13.93 22.85
N VAL A 99 4.13 14.81 22.86
CA VAL A 99 5.47 14.59 22.29
C VAL A 99 6.50 14.53 23.42
N LEU A 100 7.05 13.34 23.67
CA LEU A 100 8.02 13.06 24.74
C LEU A 100 9.46 13.55 24.45
N GLY A 101 9.69 14.20 23.30
CA GLY A 101 11.00 14.76 22.90
C GLY A 101 11.64 14.10 21.67
N GLU A 102 12.75 14.66 21.21
CA GLU A 102 13.44 14.23 19.98
C GLU A 102 13.91 12.77 20.03
N ASN A 103 14.41 12.31 21.18
CA ASN A 103 14.95 10.95 21.29
C ASN A 103 13.88 9.88 21.02
N SER A 104 12.68 10.05 21.57
CA SER A 104 11.52 9.19 21.31
C SER A 104 11.10 9.16 19.84
N VAL A 105 11.19 10.31 19.15
CA VAL A 105 10.93 10.39 17.71
C VAL A 105 11.99 9.63 16.93
N ARG A 106 13.28 9.86 17.23
CA ARG A 106 14.41 9.18 16.57
C ARG A 106 14.37 7.66 16.77
N LYS A 107 14.04 7.18 17.97
CA LYS A 107 13.83 5.76 18.27
C LYS A 107 12.77 5.14 17.35
N SER A 108 11.64 5.82 17.16
CA SER A 108 10.54 5.36 16.31
C SER A 108 10.94 5.31 14.83
N ILE A 109 11.76 6.28 14.37
CA ILE A 109 12.31 6.30 13.00
C ILE A 109 13.27 5.12 12.79
N VAL A 110 14.14 4.82 13.76
CA VAL A 110 15.05 3.67 13.71
C VAL A 110 14.29 2.36 13.60
N ILE A 111 13.20 2.19 14.37
CA ILE A 111 12.35 1.00 14.30
C ILE A 111 11.74 0.86 12.90
N LEU A 112 11.19 1.94 12.34
CA LEU A 112 10.65 1.94 10.97
C LEU A 112 11.70 1.53 9.93
N ALA A 113 12.92 2.06 10.03
CA ALA A 113 14.02 1.72 9.14
C ALA A 113 14.41 0.23 9.27
N LEU A 114 14.45 -0.31 10.48
CA LEU A 114 14.69 -1.74 10.71
C LEU A 114 13.60 -2.60 10.07
N GLY A 115 12.32 -2.24 10.22
CA GLY A 115 11.23 -2.92 9.55
C GLY A 115 11.41 -2.96 8.03
N PHE A 116 11.73 -1.83 7.41
CA PHE A 116 11.99 -1.76 5.98
C PHE A 116 13.22 -2.61 5.56
N ILE A 117 14.31 -2.56 6.31
CA ILE A 117 15.52 -3.35 6.05
C ILE A 117 15.18 -4.86 6.06
N PHE A 118 14.37 -5.31 7.01
CA PHE A 118 13.95 -6.72 7.08
C PHE A 118 12.99 -7.10 5.94
N ILE A 119 12.11 -6.20 5.50
CA ILE A 119 11.31 -6.40 4.27
C ILE A 119 12.23 -6.59 3.05
N ALA A 120 13.21 -5.69 2.87
CA ALA A 120 14.16 -5.76 1.76
C ALA A 120 15.04 -7.03 1.83
N PHE A 121 15.41 -7.46 3.04
CA PHE A 121 16.18 -8.68 3.26
C PHE A 121 15.37 -9.94 2.92
N GLY A 122 14.12 -10.04 3.38
CA GLY A 122 13.22 -11.14 3.04
C GLY A 122 12.95 -11.24 1.54
N TYR A 123 12.87 -10.10 0.86
CA TYR A 123 12.76 -10.01 -0.59
C TYR A 123 13.98 -10.60 -1.32
N LEU A 124 15.20 -10.33 -0.82
CA LEU A 124 16.44 -10.86 -1.39
C LEU A 124 16.62 -12.37 -1.15
N LEU A 125 16.40 -12.84 0.08
CA LEU A 125 16.72 -14.20 0.49
C LEU A 125 15.89 -15.28 -0.24
N THR A 126 14.65 -14.96 -0.63
CA THR A 126 13.68 -15.99 -1.03
C THR A 126 13.61 -16.28 -2.52
N GLN A 127 14.64 -15.90 -3.29
CA GLN A 127 14.62 -15.95 -4.77
C GLN A 127 14.13 -17.29 -5.36
N ARG A 128 14.66 -18.43 -4.90
CA ARG A 128 14.30 -19.77 -5.41
C ARG A 128 12.96 -20.28 -4.89
N PHE A 129 12.66 -20.04 -3.62
CA PHE A 129 11.42 -20.52 -2.99
C PHE A 129 10.21 -19.77 -3.56
N SER A 130 10.29 -18.45 -3.63
CA SER A 130 9.24 -17.58 -4.16
C SER A 130 8.94 -17.87 -5.62
N LEU A 131 9.94 -18.22 -6.43
CA LEU A 131 9.72 -18.65 -7.82
C LEU A 131 8.93 -19.97 -7.91
N LYS A 132 9.25 -20.96 -7.07
CA LYS A 132 8.50 -22.22 -7.04
C LYS A 132 7.05 -22.00 -6.65
N LEU A 133 6.81 -21.17 -5.62
CA LEU A 133 5.47 -20.80 -5.16
C LEU A 133 4.69 -20.07 -6.24
N ALA A 134 5.30 -19.06 -6.88
CA ALA A 134 4.70 -18.31 -7.98
C ALA A 134 4.28 -19.23 -9.14
N ARG A 135 5.16 -20.16 -9.56
CA ARG A 135 4.82 -21.13 -10.60
C ARG A 135 3.63 -22.04 -10.22
N GLY A 136 3.49 -22.38 -8.94
CA GLY A 136 2.34 -23.14 -8.44
C GLY A 136 1.02 -22.38 -8.62
N LEU A 137 1.01 -21.10 -8.26
CA LEU A 137 -0.18 -20.22 -8.34
C LEU A 137 -0.64 -19.95 -9.77
N ILE A 138 0.29 -19.92 -10.73
CA ILE A 138 0.02 -19.54 -12.13
C ILE A 138 -0.49 -20.72 -12.98
N LYS A 139 -0.23 -21.96 -12.58
CA LYS A 139 -0.61 -23.17 -13.35
C LYS A 139 -2.12 -23.39 -13.47
N VAL A 140 -2.94 -22.61 -12.78
CA VAL A 140 -4.39 -22.72 -12.80
C VAL A 140 -4.95 -22.11 -14.09
N SER A 141 -5.22 -22.95 -15.08
CA SER A 141 -5.95 -22.55 -16.28
C SER A 141 -7.41 -22.27 -15.93
N VAL A 142 -8.00 -21.23 -16.52
CA VAL A 142 -9.35 -20.78 -16.20
C VAL A 142 -10.27 -20.94 -17.41
N LEU A 143 -11.46 -21.49 -17.19
CA LEU A 143 -12.44 -21.73 -18.26
C LEU A 143 -13.15 -20.44 -18.66
N ALA A 144 -13.19 -20.11 -19.94
CA ALA A 144 -13.77 -18.84 -20.37
C ALA A 144 -15.31 -18.80 -20.27
N MET A 145 -15.86 -17.67 -19.81
CA MET A 145 -17.30 -17.45 -19.71
C MET A 145 -18.00 -17.36 -21.09
N PRO A 146 -19.28 -17.75 -21.19
CA PRO A 146 -20.12 -17.49 -22.35
C PRO A 146 -20.25 -15.99 -22.64
N ARG A 147 -20.43 -15.61 -23.91
CA ARG A 147 -20.52 -14.19 -24.34
C ARG A 147 -21.65 -13.42 -23.65
N LEU A 148 -22.79 -14.06 -23.42
CA LEU A 148 -23.97 -13.42 -22.83
C LEU A 148 -23.75 -13.11 -21.33
N VAL A 149 -23.22 -14.07 -20.58
CA VAL A 149 -22.83 -13.88 -19.16
C VAL A 149 -21.77 -12.80 -19.03
N ASN A 150 -20.80 -12.78 -19.95
CA ASN A 150 -19.75 -11.78 -20.00
C ASN A 150 -20.34 -10.35 -20.15
N GLY A 151 -21.28 -10.15 -21.08
CA GLY A 151 -21.96 -8.84 -21.25
C GLY A 151 -22.75 -8.41 -20.02
N VAL A 152 -23.50 -9.33 -19.41
CA VAL A 152 -24.31 -9.05 -18.20
C VAL A 152 -23.43 -8.64 -17.02
N VAL A 153 -22.32 -9.36 -16.78
CA VAL A 153 -21.39 -9.05 -15.68
C VAL A 153 -20.79 -7.64 -15.83
N VAL A 154 -20.34 -7.29 -17.04
CA VAL A 154 -19.78 -5.95 -17.30
C VAL A 154 -20.85 -4.87 -17.14
N PHE A 155 -22.05 -5.08 -17.67
CA PHE A 155 -23.15 -4.13 -17.56
C PHE A 155 -23.54 -3.87 -16.10
N LEU A 156 -23.70 -4.92 -15.29
CA LEU A 156 -24.00 -4.80 -13.87
C LEU A 156 -22.89 -4.08 -13.10
N ALA A 157 -21.63 -4.35 -13.45
CA ALA A 157 -20.51 -3.65 -12.85
C ALA A 157 -20.52 -2.15 -13.14
N LEU A 158 -20.81 -1.77 -14.39
CA LEU A 158 -20.91 -0.38 -14.80
C LEU A 158 -22.07 0.34 -14.11
N CYS A 159 -23.24 -0.30 -14.03
CA CYS A 159 -24.40 0.27 -13.34
C CYS A 159 -24.11 0.50 -11.85
N SER A 160 -23.52 -0.49 -11.17
CA SER A 160 -23.19 -0.39 -9.75
C SER A 160 -22.13 0.68 -9.46
N GLY A 161 -21.11 0.80 -10.31
CA GLY A 161 -20.07 1.83 -10.17
C GLY A 161 -20.57 3.24 -10.51
N ALA A 162 -21.46 3.38 -11.50
CA ALA A 162 -22.12 4.64 -11.81
C ALA A 162 -23.03 5.09 -10.66
N TYR A 163 -23.79 4.17 -10.05
CA TYR A 163 -24.61 4.46 -8.87
C TYR A 163 -23.75 4.97 -7.71
N PHE A 164 -22.61 4.34 -7.45
CA PHE A 164 -21.65 4.80 -6.45
C PHE A 164 -21.23 6.26 -6.72
N LEU A 165 -20.75 6.56 -7.92
CA LEU A 165 -20.29 7.90 -8.30
C LEU A 165 -21.38 8.97 -8.14
N VAL A 166 -22.57 8.69 -8.67
CA VAL A 166 -23.70 9.63 -8.61
C VAL A 166 -24.09 9.92 -7.17
N LYS A 167 -24.16 8.88 -6.32
CA LYS A 167 -24.50 9.04 -4.90
C LYS A 167 -23.42 9.80 -4.14
N SER A 168 -22.14 9.49 -4.38
CA SER A 168 -21.00 10.22 -3.81
C SER A 168 -21.02 11.70 -4.19
N PHE A 169 -21.38 12.04 -5.43
CA PHE A 169 -21.50 13.43 -5.89
C PHE A 169 -22.62 14.18 -5.16
N PHE A 170 -23.82 13.59 -5.06
CA PHE A 170 -24.93 14.21 -4.33
C PHE A 170 -24.62 14.40 -2.84
N LEU A 171 -23.95 13.42 -2.23
CA LEU A 171 -23.49 13.50 -0.84
C LEU A 171 -22.47 14.62 -0.64
N ALA A 172 -21.46 14.71 -1.52
CA ALA A 172 -20.47 15.78 -1.47
C ALA A 172 -21.13 17.16 -1.54
N LYS A 173 -22.14 17.34 -2.40
CA LYS A 173 -22.89 18.60 -2.51
C LYS A 173 -23.68 18.93 -1.23
N LYS A 174 -24.25 17.93 -0.55
CA LYS A 174 -25.10 18.12 0.63
C LYS A 174 -24.30 18.54 1.87
N TYR A 175 -23.11 17.97 2.07
CA TYR A 175 -22.30 18.15 3.29
C TYR A 175 -21.14 19.14 3.13
N MET A 176 -21.22 20.04 2.14
CA MET A 176 -20.15 20.98 1.78
C MET A 176 -20.01 22.19 2.72
N VAL A 177 -20.94 22.40 3.66
CA VAL A 177 -20.92 23.57 4.55
C VAL A 177 -21.02 23.13 6.01
N GLY A 178 -19.93 23.34 6.76
CA GLY A 178 -19.91 23.36 8.23
C GLY A 178 -19.73 22.04 8.97
N ASP A 179 -20.29 20.92 8.50
CA ASP A 179 -20.48 19.71 9.33
C ASP A 179 -19.85 18.41 8.74
N TYR A 180 -18.74 18.54 8.01
CA TYR A 180 -18.13 17.41 7.33
C TYR A 180 -17.64 16.29 8.29
N PHE A 181 -17.15 16.65 9.48
CA PHE A 181 -16.74 15.68 10.50
C PHE A 181 -17.94 14.95 11.13
N ALA A 182 -19.04 15.66 11.40
CA ALA A 182 -20.30 15.05 11.88
C ALA A 182 -20.97 14.16 10.80
N ALA A 183 -20.77 14.46 9.51
CA ALA A 183 -21.27 13.63 8.42
C ALA A 183 -20.47 12.33 8.23
N LEU A 184 -19.16 12.37 8.49
CA LEU A 184 -18.27 11.20 8.51
C LEU A 184 -18.65 10.18 9.60
N GLU A 185 -19.27 10.66 10.67
CA GLU A 185 -19.74 9.84 11.80
C GLU A 185 -20.98 9.00 11.47
N ASN A 186 -21.75 9.38 10.44
CA ASN A 186 -22.97 8.67 10.12
C ASN A 186 -22.66 7.40 9.29
N PRO A 187 -22.92 6.18 9.80
CA PRO A 187 -22.66 4.95 9.05
C PRO A 187 -23.45 4.86 7.71
N GLU A 188 -24.60 5.53 7.60
CA GLU A 188 -25.35 5.63 6.34
C GLU A 188 -24.59 6.42 5.26
N PHE A 189 -23.71 7.34 5.67
CA PHE A 189 -22.83 8.09 4.78
C PHE A 189 -21.94 7.14 3.98
N HIS A 190 -21.49 6.04 4.58
CA HIS A 190 -20.60 5.06 3.95
C HIS A 190 -21.33 3.87 3.31
N ALA A 191 -22.64 3.68 3.54
CA ALA A 191 -23.38 2.53 3.03
C ALA A 191 -23.31 2.37 1.50
N HIS A 192 -23.27 3.49 0.75
CA HIS A 192 -23.17 3.46 -0.71
C HIS A 192 -21.83 2.93 -1.23
N ILE A 193 -20.76 2.92 -0.41
CA ILE A 193 -19.45 2.34 -0.76
C ILE A 193 -19.58 0.85 -1.09
N PHE A 194 -20.56 0.16 -0.51
CA PHE A 194 -20.83 -1.25 -0.85
C PHE A 194 -21.06 -1.47 -2.35
N THR A 195 -21.69 -0.52 -3.04
CA THR A 195 -21.93 -0.60 -4.49
C THR A 195 -20.66 -0.47 -5.32
N PHE A 196 -19.64 0.24 -4.83
CA PHE A 196 -18.30 0.20 -5.42
C PHE A 196 -17.70 -1.21 -5.31
N PHE A 197 -17.81 -1.86 -4.15
CA PHE A 197 -17.27 -3.21 -3.95
C PHE A 197 -17.98 -4.26 -4.79
N ILE A 198 -19.29 -4.13 -5.03
CA ILE A 198 -20.01 -4.96 -6.00
C ILE A 198 -19.41 -4.79 -7.40
N ALA A 199 -19.27 -3.54 -7.87
CA ALA A 199 -18.68 -3.25 -9.18
C ALA A 199 -17.26 -3.81 -9.31
N LYS A 200 -16.45 -3.65 -8.26
CA LYS A 200 -15.09 -4.20 -8.17
C LYS A 200 -15.08 -5.72 -8.33
N ASN A 201 -15.91 -6.44 -7.56
CA ASN A 201 -15.95 -7.89 -7.58
C ASN A 201 -16.48 -8.45 -8.90
N LEU A 202 -17.46 -7.80 -9.52
CA LEU A 202 -17.95 -8.17 -10.86
C LEU A 202 -16.87 -7.97 -11.93
N LEU A 203 -16.11 -6.88 -11.87
CA LEU A 203 -14.98 -6.66 -12.77
C LEU A 203 -13.82 -7.63 -12.54
N LEU A 204 -13.55 -8.01 -11.28
CA LEU A 204 -12.62 -9.10 -10.96
C LEU A 204 -13.05 -10.40 -11.62
N LEU A 205 -14.32 -10.79 -11.45
CA LEU A 205 -14.90 -11.97 -12.06
C LEU A 205 -14.72 -11.93 -13.59
N TRP A 206 -15.00 -10.79 -14.21
CA TRP A 206 -14.76 -10.58 -15.62
C TRP A 206 -13.28 -10.68 -16.00
N GLY A 207 -12.37 -10.18 -15.16
CA GLY A 207 -10.92 -10.29 -15.37
C GLY A 207 -10.40 -11.72 -15.33
N VAL A 208 -11.01 -12.57 -14.51
CA VAL A 208 -10.65 -13.99 -14.37
C VAL A 208 -11.13 -14.80 -15.57
N PHE A 209 -12.40 -14.63 -15.95
CA PHE A 209 -13.07 -15.51 -16.91
C PHE A 209 -13.31 -14.91 -18.31
N GLY A 210 -13.01 -13.63 -18.49
CA GLY A 210 -13.23 -12.88 -19.73
C GLY A 210 -12.21 -13.18 -20.82
N ARG A 211 -12.64 -13.13 -22.09
CA ARG A 211 -11.81 -13.40 -23.27
C ARG A 211 -11.11 -12.17 -23.85
N HIS A 212 -11.38 -10.98 -23.34
CA HIS A 212 -10.83 -9.75 -23.92
C HIS A 212 -9.32 -9.65 -23.64
N PRO A 213 -8.47 -9.37 -24.64
CA PRO A 213 -7.02 -9.31 -24.45
C PRO A 213 -6.61 -8.20 -23.47
N ASN A 214 -7.22 -7.02 -23.57
CA ASN A 214 -6.88 -5.86 -22.73
C ASN A 214 -7.65 -5.79 -21.40
N ARG A 215 -8.17 -6.91 -20.89
CA ARG A 215 -9.06 -6.92 -19.71
C ARG A 215 -8.42 -6.29 -18.46
N LEU A 216 -7.14 -6.56 -18.21
CA LEU A 216 -6.41 -6.03 -17.06
C LEU A 216 -6.42 -4.49 -17.06
N LEU A 217 -6.13 -3.88 -18.21
CA LEU A 217 -6.11 -2.44 -18.41
C LEU A 217 -7.50 -1.81 -18.34
N ILE A 218 -8.51 -2.47 -18.91
CA ILE A 218 -9.90 -1.98 -18.85
C ILE A 218 -10.40 -1.97 -17.41
N ILE A 219 -10.16 -3.06 -16.66
CA ILE A 219 -10.60 -3.16 -15.26
C ILE A 219 -9.94 -2.08 -14.42
N SER A 220 -8.62 -1.93 -14.53
CA SER A 220 -7.89 -0.94 -13.74
C SER A 220 -8.32 0.50 -14.06
N PHE A 221 -8.59 0.81 -15.33
CA PHE A 221 -9.11 2.12 -15.75
C PHE A 221 -10.50 2.39 -15.17
N VAL A 222 -11.42 1.43 -15.30
CA VAL A 222 -12.80 1.55 -14.77
C VAL A 222 -12.79 1.71 -13.25
N TRP A 223 -11.89 1.01 -12.54
CA TRP A 223 -11.75 1.18 -11.09
C TRP A 223 -11.26 2.56 -10.68
N VAL A 224 -10.27 3.12 -11.38
CA VAL A 224 -9.82 4.50 -11.10
C VAL A 224 -10.94 5.49 -11.35
N PHE A 225 -11.69 5.33 -12.44
CA PHE A 225 -12.82 6.18 -12.73
C PHE A 225 -13.87 6.13 -11.60
N PHE A 226 -14.25 4.94 -11.14
CA PHE A 226 -15.14 4.82 -9.98
C PHE A 226 -14.53 5.33 -8.69
N ALA A 227 -13.22 5.20 -8.50
CA ALA A 227 -12.54 5.68 -7.31
C ALA A 227 -12.56 7.21 -7.15
N LEU A 228 -12.91 7.98 -8.19
CA LEU A 228 -13.23 9.41 -8.06
C LEU A 228 -14.34 9.65 -7.02
N GLY A 229 -15.27 8.71 -6.84
CA GLY A 229 -16.30 8.78 -5.81
C GLY A 229 -15.71 8.82 -4.40
N PHE A 230 -14.65 8.05 -4.12
CA PHE A 230 -13.93 8.11 -2.85
C PHE A 230 -13.31 9.48 -2.59
N LEU A 231 -12.76 10.09 -3.65
CA LEU A 231 -12.22 11.43 -3.55
C LEU A 231 -13.31 12.46 -3.25
N MET A 232 -14.51 12.33 -3.85
CA MET A 232 -15.66 13.21 -3.59
C MET A 232 -16.16 13.13 -2.14
N ILE A 233 -16.08 11.96 -1.49
CA ILE A 233 -16.46 11.78 -0.08
C ILE A 233 -15.26 11.84 0.90
N GLY A 234 -14.07 12.20 0.40
CA GLY A 234 -12.86 12.50 1.18
C GLY A 234 -12.04 11.31 1.66
N LEU A 235 -12.35 10.12 1.16
CA LEU A 235 -11.59 8.89 1.36
C LEU A 235 -10.39 8.85 0.40
N ARG A 236 -9.48 9.83 0.53
CA ARG A 236 -8.34 10.08 -0.37
C ARG A 236 -7.42 8.86 -0.55
N GLY A 237 -7.19 8.09 0.52
CA GLY A 237 -6.34 6.90 0.50
C GLY A 237 -6.81 5.84 -0.51
N TYR A 238 -8.12 5.61 -0.59
CA TYR A 238 -8.70 4.64 -1.54
C TYR A 238 -8.50 5.10 -2.99
N PHE A 239 -8.71 6.39 -3.29
CA PHE A 239 -8.45 6.92 -4.62
C PHE A 239 -7.00 6.70 -5.06
N PHE A 240 -6.03 7.05 -4.20
CA PHE A 240 -4.62 6.85 -4.51
C PHE A 240 -4.25 5.38 -4.69
N ALA A 241 -4.81 4.47 -3.89
CA ALA A 241 -4.58 3.02 -4.06
C ALA A 241 -4.99 2.52 -5.45
N TYR A 242 -6.18 2.92 -5.93
CA TYR A 242 -6.63 2.55 -7.28
C TYR A 242 -5.85 3.29 -8.38
N LEU A 243 -5.47 4.55 -8.17
CA LEU A 243 -4.62 5.31 -9.10
C LEU A 243 -3.28 4.61 -9.31
N PHE A 244 -2.57 4.26 -8.23
CA PHE A 244 -1.30 3.54 -8.33
C PHE A 244 -1.45 2.16 -8.96
N LEU A 245 -2.55 1.44 -8.69
CA LEU A 245 -2.85 0.18 -9.39
C LEU A 245 -2.98 0.39 -10.90
N PHE A 246 -3.73 1.41 -11.34
CA PHE A 246 -3.87 1.71 -12.76
C PHE A 246 -2.55 2.07 -13.41
N VAL A 247 -1.75 2.93 -12.78
CA VAL A 247 -0.45 3.34 -13.30
C VAL A 247 0.49 2.13 -13.40
N PHE A 248 0.48 1.25 -12.40
CA PHE A 248 1.20 -0.02 -12.43
C PHE A 248 0.76 -0.90 -13.60
N VAL A 249 -0.54 -1.16 -13.75
CA VAL A 249 -1.11 -1.98 -14.84
C VAL A 249 -0.81 -1.36 -16.20
N TYR A 250 -0.98 -0.05 -16.35
CA TYR A 250 -0.66 0.67 -17.58
C TYR A 250 0.83 0.55 -17.91
N GLY A 251 1.72 0.52 -16.90
CA GLY A 251 3.16 0.31 -17.07
C GLY A 251 3.56 -1.14 -17.37
N LEU A 252 2.70 -2.10 -17.03
CA LEU A 252 2.85 -3.50 -17.45
C LEU A 252 2.50 -3.69 -18.92
N GLU A 253 1.35 -3.13 -19.35
CA GLU A 253 0.77 -3.31 -20.69
C GLU A 253 1.37 -2.36 -21.73
N ARG A 254 1.83 -1.17 -21.31
CA ARG A 254 2.36 -0.12 -22.19
C ARG A 254 3.65 0.46 -21.64
N ARG A 255 4.47 1.03 -22.53
CA ARG A 255 5.65 1.79 -22.12
C ARG A 255 5.21 3.14 -21.58
N ILE A 256 5.49 3.39 -20.30
CA ILE A 256 5.33 4.70 -19.69
C ILE A 256 6.70 5.39 -19.65
N ASN A 257 6.73 6.68 -19.99
CA ASN A 257 7.87 7.54 -19.70
C ASN A 257 7.85 7.97 -18.23
N TYR A 258 8.97 7.86 -17.53
CA TYR A 258 9.12 8.34 -16.14
C TYR A 258 8.70 9.81 -15.97
N PHE A 259 8.89 10.65 -16.98
CA PHE A 259 8.40 12.04 -16.94
C PHE A 259 6.88 12.12 -16.75
N PHE A 260 6.12 11.27 -17.44
CA PHE A 260 4.66 11.20 -17.29
C PHE A 260 4.27 10.73 -15.88
N LEU A 261 5.00 9.78 -15.30
CA LEU A 261 4.76 9.32 -13.91
C LEU A 261 5.00 10.45 -12.91
N ILE A 262 6.07 11.21 -13.08
CA ILE A 262 6.40 12.34 -12.21
C ILE A 262 5.31 13.42 -12.34
N ALA A 263 4.92 13.77 -13.57
CA ALA A 263 3.87 14.75 -13.81
C ALA A 263 2.52 14.32 -13.21
N LEU A 264 2.14 13.05 -13.38
CA LEU A 264 0.93 12.49 -12.78
C LEU A 264 0.99 12.48 -11.25
N GLY A 265 2.14 12.09 -10.67
CA GLY A 265 2.37 12.11 -9.23
C GLY A 265 2.25 13.51 -8.64
N VAL A 266 2.99 14.48 -9.18
CA VAL A 266 2.95 15.89 -8.76
C VAL A 266 1.55 16.48 -8.95
N GLY A 267 0.92 16.25 -10.11
CA GLY A 267 -0.43 16.70 -10.40
C GLY A 267 -1.46 16.14 -9.41
N SER A 268 -1.33 14.87 -9.04
CA SER A 268 -2.23 14.24 -8.06
C SER A 268 -2.09 14.82 -6.65
N LEU A 269 -0.87 15.22 -6.24
CA LEU A 269 -0.63 15.88 -4.95
C LEU A 269 -1.21 17.29 -4.92
N VAL A 270 -0.97 18.07 -5.98
CA VAL A 270 -1.53 19.43 -6.11
C VAL A 270 -3.06 19.37 -6.11
N PHE A 271 -3.64 18.43 -6.88
CA PHE A 271 -5.09 18.25 -6.94
C PHE A 271 -5.68 17.83 -5.60
N ALA A 272 -5.02 16.94 -4.85
CA ALA A 272 -5.46 16.55 -3.52
C ALA A 272 -5.43 17.71 -2.52
N ASN A 273 -4.46 18.62 -2.64
CA ASN A 273 -4.43 19.83 -1.80
C ASN A 273 -5.53 20.81 -2.20
N MET A 274 -5.74 21.06 -3.50
CA MET A 274 -6.82 21.92 -3.99
C MET A 274 -8.20 21.44 -3.51
N LEU A 275 -8.42 20.12 -3.50
CA LEU A 275 -9.66 19.53 -3.02
C LEU A 275 -9.82 19.69 -1.50
N LEU A 276 -8.72 19.70 -0.73
CA LEU A 276 -8.74 19.98 0.70
C LEU A 276 -9.04 21.45 0.98
N GLU A 277 -8.35 22.38 0.29
CA GLU A 277 -8.59 23.83 0.35
C GLU A 277 -10.05 24.15 0.02
N TYR A 278 -10.56 23.57 -1.07
CA TYR A 278 -11.95 23.73 -1.50
C TYR A 278 -12.96 23.29 -0.42
N ARG A 279 -12.63 22.28 0.40
CA ARG A 279 -13.51 21.79 1.47
C ARG A 279 -13.40 22.59 2.75
N LEU A 280 -12.20 23.03 3.09
CA LEU A 280 -11.95 23.81 4.29
C LEU A 280 -12.42 25.26 4.11
N GLY A 281 -12.58 25.73 2.87
CA GLY A 281 -13.02 27.08 2.55
C GLY A 281 -11.93 28.14 2.73
N PHE A 282 -10.70 27.72 3.01
CA PHE A 282 -9.52 28.57 3.16
C PHE A 282 -8.30 27.93 2.51
N GLU A 283 -7.32 28.75 2.16
CA GLU A 283 -6.07 28.30 1.55
C GLU A 283 -5.17 27.67 2.63
N VAL A 284 -4.76 26.43 2.39
CA VAL A 284 -3.95 25.61 3.33
C VAL A 284 -2.46 25.81 3.08
N ALA A 285 -2.06 26.05 1.82
CA ALA A 285 -0.66 26.29 1.48
C ALA A 285 -0.50 27.13 0.22
N ASN A 286 0.35 28.15 0.26
CA ASN A 286 0.57 29.05 -0.88
C ASN A 286 1.75 28.56 -1.75
N GLY A 287 1.50 28.36 -3.05
CA GLY A 287 2.53 27.97 -4.02
C GLY A 287 2.78 26.46 -4.12
N VAL A 288 3.26 26.01 -5.30
CA VAL A 288 3.32 24.59 -5.69
C VAL A 288 4.15 23.74 -4.70
N MET A 289 5.32 24.24 -4.27
CA MET A 289 6.19 23.48 -3.37
C MET A 289 5.58 23.31 -1.97
N ALA A 290 4.90 24.33 -1.46
CA ALA A 290 4.20 24.25 -0.18
C ALA A 290 3.02 23.28 -0.26
N LYS A 291 2.23 23.30 -1.35
CA LYS A 291 1.14 22.34 -1.57
C LYS A 291 1.64 20.88 -1.61
N ILE A 292 2.76 20.64 -2.29
CA ILE A 292 3.39 19.31 -2.35
C ILE A 292 3.90 18.89 -0.97
N SER A 293 4.71 19.73 -0.31
CA SER A 293 5.28 19.44 1.02
C SER A 293 4.18 19.21 2.06
N GLN A 294 3.12 20.01 2.07
CA GLN A 294 1.99 19.85 2.99
C GLN A 294 1.21 18.58 2.73
N THR A 295 0.95 18.25 1.46
CA THR A 295 0.25 17.01 1.11
C THR A 295 1.06 15.78 1.49
N LEU A 296 2.36 15.77 1.18
CA LEU A 296 3.28 14.68 1.53
C LEU A 296 3.38 14.51 3.05
N HIS A 297 3.56 15.62 3.77
CA HIS A 297 3.62 15.62 5.22
C HIS A 297 2.31 15.09 5.82
N GLY A 298 1.16 15.55 5.34
CA GLY A 298 -0.16 15.06 5.79
C GLY A 298 -0.43 13.58 5.46
N GLN A 299 0.10 13.04 4.35
CA GLN A 299 0.00 11.60 4.06
C GLN A 299 0.87 10.76 5.00
N GLY A 300 2.01 11.30 5.45
CA GLY A 300 2.94 10.61 6.33
C GLY A 300 2.49 10.47 7.79
N ALA A 301 1.27 10.89 8.11
CA ALA A 301 0.76 10.92 9.48
C ALA A 301 0.59 9.53 10.13
N SER A 302 0.57 8.45 9.34
CA SER A 302 0.59 7.08 9.89
C SER A 302 1.86 6.77 10.69
N PHE A 303 2.93 7.54 10.50
CA PHE A 303 4.13 7.48 11.35
C PHE A 303 3.80 7.75 12.83
N GLU A 304 2.84 8.63 13.11
CA GLU A 304 2.50 8.98 14.48
C GLU A 304 1.89 7.81 15.27
N VAL A 305 1.23 6.87 14.58
CA VAL A 305 0.72 5.64 15.20
C VAL A 305 1.87 4.75 15.66
N LEU A 306 2.92 4.65 14.83
CA LEU A 306 4.14 3.92 15.23
C LEU A 306 4.84 4.63 16.39
N TYR A 307 4.94 5.96 16.34
CA TYR A 307 5.48 6.74 17.45
C TYR A 307 4.71 6.47 18.75
N GLY A 308 3.38 6.46 18.70
CA GLY A 308 2.53 6.15 19.85
C GLY A 308 2.77 4.76 20.40
N ALA A 309 2.73 3.73 19.55
CA ALA A 309 2.96 2.34 19.95
C ALA A 309 4.35 2.09 20.55
N VAL A 310 5.38 2.83 20.10
CA VAL A 310 6.76 2.66 20.58
C VAL A 310 7.01 3.33 21.93
N ASN A 311 6.29 4.41 22.23
CA ASN A 311 6.58 5.27 23.37
C ASN A 311 5.53 5.24 24.49
N PHE A 312 4.32 4.76 24.21
CA PHE A 312 3.20 4.68 25.16
C PHE A 312 2.66 3.24 25.28
N ASP A 313 3.57 2.26 25.28
CA ASP A 313 3.24 0.83 25.23
C ASP A 313 2.36 0.38 26.40
N SER A 314 2.62 0.90 27.61
CA SER A 314 1.81 0.64 28.81
C SER A 314 0.37 1.11 28.64
N GLU A 315 0.20 2.36 28.24
CA GLU A 315 -1.11 3.02 28.10
C GLU A 315 -1.93 2.39 26.98
N VAL A 316 -1.27 2.03 25.87
CA VAL A 316 -1.92 1.28 24.77
C VAL A 316 -2.38 -0.09 25.24
N THR A 317 -1.54 -0.79 26.00
CA THR A 317 -1.87 -2.11 26.56
C THR A 317 -3.02 -2.03 27.56
N ASP A 318 -3.01 -1.03 28.43
CA ASP A 318 -4.09 -0.81 29.39
C ASP A 318 -5.41 -0.51 28.66
N CYS A 319 -5.41 0.29 27.60
CA CYS A 319 -6.59 0.55 26.77
C CYS A 319 -7.13 -0.72 26.10
N LEU A 320 -6.26 -1.51 25.47
CA LEU A 320 -6.64 -2.75 24.78
C LEU A 320 -7.16 -3.84 25.72
N ASN A 321 -6.66 -3.87 26.96
CA ASN A 321 -7.12 -4.82 27.97
C ASN A 321 -8.42 -4.38 28.66
N SER A 322 -8.63 -3.07 28.79
CA SER A 322 -9.79 -2.50 29.49
C SER A 322 -10.99 -2.22 28.58
N THR A 323 -10.79 -2.16 27.26
CA THR A 323 -11.83 -1.81 26.29
C THR A 323 -11.76 -2.69 25.03
N ASP A 324 -12.89 -2.90 24.36
CA ASP A 324 -12.94 -3.56 23.03
C ASP A 324 -12.60 -2.58 21.87
N GLN A 325 -11.82 -1.54 22.13
CA GLN A 325 -11.54 -0.52 21.12
C GLN A 325 -10.47 -0.98 20.12
N PRO A 326 -10.57 -0.54 18.84
CA PRO A 326 -9.52 -0.79 17.85
C PRO A 326 -8.16 -0.20 18.24
N PHE A 327 -7.09 -0.88 17.86
CA PHE A 327 -5.69 -0.49 18.15
C PHE A 327 -5.38 0.99 17.90
N GLY A 328 -5.74 1.52 16.72
CA GLY A 328 -5.47 2.92 16.38
C GLY A 328 -6.11 3.92 17.34
N ILE A 329 -7.31 3.62 17.87
CA ILE A 329 -8.00 4.49 18.84
C ILE A 329 -7.28 4.46 20.19
N CYS A 330 -6.84 3.28 20.63
CA CYS A 330 -6.05 3.16 21.86
C CYS A 330 -4.71 3.91 21.77
N VAL A 331 -4.05 3.90 20.61
CA VAL A 331 -2.82 4.69 20.39
C VAL A 331 -3.10 6.19 20.47
N ASP A 332 -4.20 6.65 19.89
CA ASP A 332 -4.59 8.06 19.95
C ASP A 332 -4.92 8.50 21.37
N GLN A 333 -5.68 7.69 22.12
CA GLN A 333 -6.01 7.96 23.52
C GLN A 333 -4.76 7.99 24.41
N ALA A 334 -3.85 7.02 24.23
CA ALA A 334 -2.57 6.99 24.96
C ALA A 334 -1.75 8.27 24.74
N ARG A 335 -1.87 8.89 23.56
CA ARG A 335 -1.22 10.17 23.21
C ARG A 335 -2.03 11.40 23.62
N SER A 336 -3.12 11.23 24.37
CA SER A 336 -4.09 12.28 24.74
C SER A 336 -4.74 12.97 23.53
N ILE A 337 -4.93 12.23 22.44
CA ILE A 337 -5.67 12.68 21.26
C ILE A 337 -7.10 12.15 21.37
N ASN A 338 -8.01 13.01 21.82
CA ASN A 338 -9.41 12.65 21.99
C ASN A 338 -10.21 12.88 20.72
N PHE A 339 -9.94 12.10 19.67
CA PHE A 339 -10.88 12.00 18.55
C PHE A 339 -12.10 11.18 18.99
N VAL A 340 -13.27 11.82 19.06
CA VAL A 340 -14.56 11.16 19.39
C VAL A 340 -14.92 10.11 18.32
N SER A 341 -14.46 10.32 17.09
CA SER A 341 -14.44 9.37 15.99
C SER A 341 -13.37 9.79 14.95
N GLY A 342 -12.85 8.85 14.14
CA GLY A 342 -11.96 9.20 13.02
C GLY A 342 -10.47 9.40 13.35
N GLY A 343 -9.99 8.86 14.48
CA GLY A 343 -8.56 8.78 14.82
C GLY A 343 -7.71 8.06 13.77
N PHE A 344 -6.39 8.09 13.92
CA PHE A 344 -5.46 7.43 13.01
C PHE A 344 -5.75 5.92 12.98
N SER A 345 -6.21 5.43 11.83
CA SER A 345 -6.88 4.13 11.72
C SER A 345 -6.04 2.94 12.21
N THR A 346 -4.74 2.91 11.87
CA THR A 346 -3.74 1.90 12.26
C THR A 346 -2.44 2.10 11.41
N SER A 347 -1.38 1.34 11.70
CA SER A 347 -0.18 1.20 10.88
C SER A 347 0.37 -0.22 10.97
N PHE A 348 0.74 -0.82 9.84
CA PHE A 348 1.37 -2.14 9.76
C PHE A 348 2.58 -2.24 10.68
N PHE A 349 3.42 -1.20 10.70
CA PHE A 349 4.64 -1.21 11.49
C PHE A 349 4.34 -1.08 12.99
N ALA A 350 3.31 -0.32 13.35
CA ALA A 350 2.92 -0.11 14.74
C ALA A 350 2.33 -1.39 15.35
N GLU A 351 1.34 -2.01 14.68
CA GLU A 351 0.71 -3.24 15.15
C GLU A 351 1.72 -4.40 15.23
N ALA A 352 2.59 -4.54 14.22
CA ALA A 352 3.59 -5.59 14.23
C ALA A 352 4.66 -5.38 15.31
N TYR A 353 5.02 -4.12 15.61
CA TYR A 353 5.95 -3.80 16.70
C TYR A 353 5.32 -4.07 18.07
N TYR A 354 4.05 -3.70 18.25
CA TYR A 354 3.30 -3.89 19.48
C TYR A 354 3.25 -5.36 19.93
N GLN A 355 3.17 -6.30 18.99
CA GLN A 355 3.21 -7.75 19.30
C GLN A 355 4.60 -8.25 19.77
N GLY A 356 5.60 -7.37 19.82
CA GLY A 356 6.95 -7.65 20.30
C GLY A 356 8.01 -7.69 19.20
N TRP A 357 9.24 -7.43 19.59
CA TRP A 357 10.36 -7.22 18.66
C TRP A 357 10.67 -8.42 17.74
N LEU A 358 10.69 -9.64 18.28
CA LEU A 358 10.94 -10.84 17.47
C LEU A 358 9.82 -11.09 16.45
N PHE A 359 8.57 -10.83 16.85
CA PHE A 359 7.42 -10.93 15.97
C PHE A 359 7.49 -9.89 14.86
N TYR A 360 7.81 -8.65 15.20
CA TYR A 360 7.99 -7.55 14.24
C TYR A 360 8.98 -7.90 13.11
N LEU A 361 10.17 -8.37 13.48
CA LEU A 361 11.21 -8.73 12.52
C LEU A 361 10.78 -9.92 11.64
N PHE A 362 10.19 -10.95 12.25
CA PHE A 362 9.67 -12.10 11.51
C PHE A 362 8.56 -11.69 10.53
N TRP A 363 7.64 -10.83 10.95
CA TRP A 363 6.52 -10.36 10.12
C TRP A 363 7.01 -9.52 8.94
N CYS A 364 7.99 -8.64 9.15
CA CYS A 364 8.64 -7.88 8.09
C CYS A 364 9.35 -8.80 7.07
N LEU A 365 10.05 -9.84 7.53
CA LEU A 365 10.66 -10.84 6.63
C LEU A 365 9.61 -11.57 5.81
N LEU A 366 8.56 -12.06 6.46
CA LEU A 366 7.47 -12.76 5.79
C LEU A 366 6.82 -11.88 4.72
N PHE A 367 6.56 -10.61 5.04
CA PHE A 367 6.04 -9.64 4.08
C PHE A 367 6.97 -9.50 2.86
N GLY A 368 8.28 -9.34 3.08
CA GLY A 368 9.28 -9.30 2.00
C GLY A 368 9.26 -10.53 1.10
N CYS A 369 9.08 -11.73 1.68
CA CYS A 369 8.95 -12.99 0.93
C CYS A 369 7.72 -13.00 0.01
N LEU A 370 6.57 -12.53 0.52
CA LEU A 370 5.32 -12.45 -0.23
C LEU A 370 5.40 -11.43 -1.37
N VAL A 371 6.02 -10.28 -1.12
CA VAL A 371 6.31 -9.26 -2.14
C VAL A 371 7.16 -9.87 -3.27
N ARG A 372 8.21 -10.63 -2.95
CA ARG A 372 9.04 -11.31 -3.96
C ARG A 372 8.25 -12.35 -4.76
N THR A 373 7.34 -13.07 -4.10
CA THR A 373 6.46 -14.03 -4.78
C THR A 373 5.52 -13.33 -5.77
N LEU A 374 4.88 -12.24 -5.34
CA LEU A 374 4.02 -11.43 -6.20
C LEU A 374 4.78 -10.85 -7.39
N ASP A 375 6.01 -10.38 -7.17
CA ASP A 375 6.88 -9.87 -8.23
C ASP A 375 7.25 -10.94 -9.26
N TRP A 376 7.49 -12.18 -8.83
CA TRP A 376 7.66 -13.32 -9.75
C TRP A 376 6.39 -13.67 -10.52
N VAL A 377 5.21 -13.58 -9.89
CA VAL A 377 3.93 -13.80 -10.57
C VAL A 377 3.75 -12.81 -11.71
N VAL A 378 4.07 -11.54 -11.48
CA VAL A 378 4.01 -10.49 -12.51
C VAL A 378 5.11 -10.66 -13.58
N ALA A 379 6.31 -11.10 -13.21
CA ALA A 379 7.36 -11.38 -14.18
C ALA A 379 6.95 -12.50 -15.16
N ILE A 380 6.39 -13.60 -14.63
CA ILE A 380 5.89 -14.72 -15.44
C ILE A 380 4.69 -14.30 -16.30
N TYR A 381 3.79 -13.43 -15.78
CA TYR A 381 2.72 -12.82 -16.59
C TYR A 381 3.28 -12.15 -17.84
N LYS A 382 4.32 -11.32 -17.66
CA LYS A 382 4.90 -10.53 -18.73
C LYS A 382 5.58 -11.41 -19.78
N GLU A 383 6.29 -12.45 -19.34
CA GLU A 383 6.93 -13.43 -20.23
C GLU A 383 5.90 -14.25 -21.04
N ASN A 384 4.77 -14.61 -20.43
CA ASN A 384 3.74 -15.46 -21.05
C ASN A 384 2.58 -14.69 -21.71
N SER A 385 2.63 -13.35 -21.73
CA SER A 385 1.56 -12.48 -22.26
C SER A 385 1.20 -12.74 -23.73
N THR A 386 2.03 -13.48 -24.47
CA THR A 386 1.82 -13.89 -25.85
C THR A 386 0.93 -15.12 -26.02
N VAL A 387 0.60 -15.86 -24.94
CA VAL A 387 -0.24 -17.08 -25.00
C VAL A 387 -1.67 -16.79 -24.53
N PRO A 388 -2.65 -16.67 -25.46
CA PRO A 388 -4.04 -16.40 -25.10
C PRO A 388 -4.65 -17.59 -24.35
N GLY A 389 -4.88 -17.42 -23.05
CA GLY A 389 -5.66 -18.39 -22.24
C GLY A 389 -5.11 -18.67 -20.83
N ASN A 390 -3.84 -18.37 -20.55
CA ASN A 390 -3.17 -18.86 -19.33
C ASN A 390 -3.03 -17.83 -18.19
N CYS A 391 -3.74 -16.69 -18.27
CA CYS A 391 -3.47 -15.54 -17.39
C CYS A 391 -4.61 -15.17 -16.42
N GLY A 392 -5.74 -15.88 -16.41
CA GLY A 392 -6.90 -15.51 -15.58
C GLY A 392 -6.60 -15.48 -14.08
N GLY A 393 -5.92 -16.52 -13.56
CA GLY A 393 -5.52 -16.58 -12.15
C GLY A 393 -4.46 -15.55 -11.76
N VAL A 394 -3.60 -15.19 -12.71
CA VAL A 394 -2.58 -14.15 -12.53
C VAL A 394 -3.22 -12.77 -12.43
N VAL A 395 -4.16 -12.47 -13.33
CA VAL A 395 -4.96 -11.24 -13.32
C VAL A 395 -5.72 -11.12 -12.01
N PHE A 396 -6.33 -12.22 -11.54
CA PHE A 396 -7.03 -12.26 -10.26
C PHE A 396 -6.11 -11.90 -9.09
N LEU A 397 -4.92 -12.50 -9.06
CA LEU A 397 -3.95 -12.29 -7.99
C LEU A 397 -3.45 -10.85 -7.97
N VAL A 398 -3.02 -10.35 -9.13
CA VAL A 398 -2.54 -8.97 -9.29
C VAL A 398 -3.61 -7.97 -8.87
N LEU A 399 -4.81 -8.04 -9.46
CA LEU A 399 -5.87 -7.05 -9.19
C LEU A 399 -6.43 -7.11 -7.77
N SER A 400 -6.41 -8.29 -7.12
CA SER A 400 -6.94 -8.45 -5.77
C SER A 400 -5.95 -8.07 -4.67
N VAL A 401 -4.66 -8.31 -4.88
CA VAL A 401 -3.61 -8.14 -3.86
C VAL A 401 -2.94 -6.76 -3.95
N LEU A 402 -2.69 -6.22 -5.15
CA LEU A 402 -1.94 -4.98 -5.30
C LEU A 402 -2.53 -3.75 -4.59
N PRO A 403 -3.86 -3.52 -4.58
CA PRO A 403 -4.42 -2.39 -3.83
C PRO A 403 -4.02 -2.40 -2.35
N ASN A 404 -4.03 -3.59 -1.73
CA ASN A 404 -3.63 -3.75 -0.33
C ASN A 404 -2.12 -3.61 -0.16
N LEU A 405 -1.32 -3.93 -1.19
CA LEU A 405 0.12 -3.66 -1.19
C LEU A 405 0.43 -2.17 -1.24
N VAL A 406 -0.33 -1.37 -2.01
CA VAL A 406 -0.10 0.08 -2.09
C VAL A 406 -0.45 0.79 -0.78
N TYR A 407 -1.39 0.25 -0.01
CA TYR A 407 -1.88 0.85 1.22
C TYR A 407 -1.32 0.21 2.50
N PHE A 408 -0.43 -0.80 2.36
CA PHE A 408 -0.10 -1.70 3.46
C PHE A 408 0.48 -0.98 4.68
N SER A 409 1.29 0.06 4.47
CA SER A 409 1.95 0.79 5.55
C SER A 409 0.98 1.57 6.44
N ARG A 410 -0.23 1.84 5.94
CA ARG A 410 -1.33 2.50 6.67
C ARG A 410 -2.45 1.52 7.09
N SER A 411 -2.39 0.27 6.64
CA SER A 411 -3.41 -0.74 6.97
C SER A 411 -3.01 -1.55 8.21
N ASN A 412 -3.95 -2.38 8.69
CA ASN A 412 -3.68 -3.38 9.71
C ASN A 412 -2.63 -4.40 9.23
N MET A 413 -1.83 -4.95 10.14
CA MET A 413 -0.71 -5.84 9.82
C MET A 413 -1.13 -7.15 9.13
N HIS A 414 -2.39 -7.59 9.33
CA HIS A 414 -2.93 -8.83 8.77
C HIS A 414 -3.58 -8.65 7.41
N GLU A 415 -4.00 -7.43 7.01
CA GLU A 415 -4.82 -7.21 5.82
C GLU A 415 -4.18 -7.75 4.54
N PHE A 416 -2.91 -7.42 4.32
CA PHE A 416 -2.19 -7.89 3.13
C PHE A 416 -2.03 -9.42 3.13
N LEU A 417 -1.59 -10.00 4.26
CA LEU A 417 -1.37 -11.44 4.38
C LEU A 417 -2.67 -12.22 4.20
N LEU A 418 -3.74 -11.81 4.88
CA LEU A 418 -5.05 -12.45 4.77
C LEU A 418 -5.58 -12.34 3.34
N LYS A 419 -5.41 -11.20 2.68
CA LYS A 419 -5.84 -11.06 1.28
C LYS A 419 -5.03 -11.95 0.35
N PHE A 420 -3.71 -12.01 0.54
CA PHE A 420 -2.84 -12.89 -0.24
C PHE A 420 -3.24 -14.36 -0.04
N LEU A 421 -3.50 -14.78 1.20
CA LEU A 421 -3.92 -16.13 1.55
C LEU A 421 -5.30 -16.46 0.96
N GLN A 422 -6.30 -15.59 1.16
CA GLN A 422 -7.66 -15.75 0.62
C GLN A 422 -7.64 -15.95 -0.89
N VAL A 423 -6.88 -15.10 -1.60
CA VAL A 423 -6.76 -15.17 -3.06
C VAL A 423 -6.02 -16.44 -3.49
N SER A 424 -4.96 -16.82 -2.78
CA SER A 424 -4.21 -18.05 -3.06
C SER A 424 -5.07 -19.30 -2.88
N ILE A 425 -5.84 -19.38 -1.78
CA ILE A 425 -6.80 -20.47 -1.52
C ILE A 425 -7.86 -20.51 -2.61
N ALA A 426 -8.45 -19.37 -2.98
CA ALA A 426 -9.44 -19.29 -4.04
C ALA A 426 -8.89 -19.81 -5.39
N LEU A 427 -7.65 -19.46 -5.74
CA LEU A 427 -6.99 -19.99 -6.94
C LEU A 427 -6.79 -21.50 -6.87
N VAL A 428 -6.37 -22.04 -5.72
CA VAL A 428 -6.22 -23.49 -5.54
C VAL A 428 -7.56 -24.21 -5.69
N ILE A 429 -8.64 -23.70 -5.07
CA ILE A 429 -9.99 -24.27 -5.20
C ILE A 429 -10.44 -24.25 -6.65
N ILE A 430 -10.30 -23.11 -7.35
CA ILE A 430 -10.63 -22.99 -8.78
C ILE A 430 -9.83 -24.02 -9.59
N GLY A 431 -8.54 -24.19 -9.31
CA GLY A 431 -7.69 -25.18 -9.98
C GLY A 431 -8.15 -26.62 -9.76
N ILE A 432 -8.51 -27.00 -8.54
CA ILE A 432 -9.02 -28.35 -8.22
C ILE A 432 -10.34 -28.60 -8.94
N VAL A 433 -11.28 -27.65 -8.88
CA VAL A 433 -12.59 -27.76 -9.54
C VAL A 433 -12.42 -27.93 -11.04
N LEU A 434 -11.56 -27.13 -11.67
CA LEU A 434 -11.32 -27.21 -13.12
C LEU A 434 -10.61 -28.49 -13.53
N ALA A 435 -9.66 -28.99 -12.73
CA ALA A 435 -9.04 -30.30 -12.97
C ALA A 435 -10.07 -31.43 -12.97
N ASN A 436 -11.04 -31.40 -12.04
CA ASN A 436 -12.12 -32.37 -11.98
C ASN A 436 -13.08 -32.23 -13.16
N VAL A 437 -13.52 -31.01 -13.52
CA VAL A 437 -14.41 -30.78 -14.66
C VAL A 437 -13.80 -31.25 -15.98
N ASN A 438 -12.50 -31.01 -16.19
CA ASN A 438 -11.81 -31.47 -17.40
C ASN A 438 -11.68 -33.01 -17.45
N LYS A 439 -11.48 -33.67 -16.30
CA LYS A 439 -11.50 -35.13 -16.19
C LYS A 439 -12.86 -35.72 -16.58
N TYR A 440 -13.96 -35.08 -16.19
CA TYR A 440 -15.32 -35.50 -16.58
C TYR A 440 -15.68 -35.17 -18.03
N ARG A 441 -15.04 -34.17 -18.66
CA ARG A 441 -15.28 -33.79 -20.06
C ARG A 441 -14.43 -34.55 -21.08
N GLY A 442 -13.53 -35.44 -20.66
CA GLY A 442 -12.72 -36.26 -21.56
C GLY A 442 -11.72 -35.47 -22.42
N ILE A 443 -11.36 -34.24 -22.03
CA ILE A 443 -10.39 -33.42 -22.77
C ILE A 443 -8.97 -33.88 -22.36
N PRO A 444 -8.15 -34.44 -23.27
CA PRO A 444 -6.80 -34.88 -22.93
C PRO A 444 -5.91 -33.67 -22.58
N ARG A 445 -4.98 -33.91 -21.64
CA ARG A 445 -4.11 -32.91 -21.00
C ARG A 445 -3.15 -32.21 -21.95
#